data_AF-A0A0F8XYA8-F1
#
_entry.id   AF-A0A0F8XYA8-F1
#
_cell.length_a   1.000
_cell.length_b   1.000
_cell.length_c   1.000
_cell.angle_alpha   90.00
_cell.angle_beta   90.00
_cell.angle_gamma   90.00
#
_symmetry.space_group_name_H-M   'P 1'
#
loop_
_entity.id
_entity.type
_entity.pdbx_description
1 polymer ?
#
loop_
_entity_poly.entity_id
_entity_poly.type
_entity_poly.pdbx_seq_one_letter_code
_entity_poly.pdbx_strand_id
1 'polypeptide(L)'
;SELGTATYDDVQDYINFFGDRTLFTGGGFTDNGDGTVTVPAGTGWCKETDSDTAVGKFFDFSADNSVSLTDQVTNYLYVDYNGGTPQIVVATARTTHGFKQDHIPIGCIFRDGTTLHLHSFANFGIQGINRTHMHHIEEADGHRANGLVTSSTGTRNLAITAGVLYVGLDRTTTSPFTTPNSGTADATEANKLHDADGGFAITDVGKTVHNTTDDTYANVTAFVDSGELTLDADIFISGENYDLDIFSYWYTSDSGTTWTEVKGSTAISNTQYNNIASGLANLTSNKYGVHWLYMDFDGNHLHIVYGQGNYTANQAETAGVPSTSPNLVTNYCVLIAKIICQESTDTLTITYPWTTVFTSSLATDHNSLANLTTGDVHTQYLLTDGTRA
;
A
#
# COMPACT_ATOMS: atom_id res chain seq x y z
N SER A 1 -46.84 12.20 -8.03
CA SER A 1 -48.08 12.11 -8.83
C SER A 1 -48.01 10.82 -9.61
N GLU A 2 -49.09 10.07 -9.63
CA GLU A 2 -49.17 8.80 -10.34
C GLU A 2 -50.03 8.92 -11.61
N LEU A 3 -49.87 7.96 -12.52
CA LEU A 3 -50.72 7.81 -13.70
C LEU A 3 -51.67 6.63 -13.48
N GLY A 4 -52.95 6.92 -13.25
CA GLY A 4 -53.95 5.88 -12.99
C GLY A 4 -53.74 5.24 -11.62
N THR A 5 -53.91 3.91 -11.53
CA THR A 5 -53.60 3.11 -10.33
C THR A 5 -52.26 2.43 -10.52
N ALA A 6 -51.17 3.13 -10.22
CA ALA A 6 -49.83 2.57 -10.36
C ALA A 6 -49.55 1.55 -9.25
N THR A 7 -48.68 0.58 -9.52
CA THR A 7 -48.20 -0.39 -8.50
C THR A 7 -47.40 0.30 -7.39
N TYR A 8 -46.72 1.40 -7.74
CA TYR A 8 -45.93 2.23 -6.85
C TYR A 8 -46.55 3.63 -6.87
N ASP A 9 -47.06 4.07 -5.73
CA ASP A 9 -47.93 5.25 -5.66
C ASP A 9 -47.41 6.35 -4.72
N ASP A 10 -46.45 6.02 -3.86
CA ASP A 10 -45.94 6.92 -2.84
C ASP A 10 -44.42 7.17 -2.90
N VAL A 11 -43.95 8.02 -1.99
CA VAL A 11 -42.53 8.37 -1.86
C VAL A 11 -41.72 7.22 -1.28
N GLN A 12 -42.33 6.37 -0.44
CA GLN A 12 -41.64 5.22 0.14
C GLN A 12 -41.28 4.23 -0.97
N ASP A 13 -42.17 3.97 -1.90
CA ASP A 13 -41.92 3.13 -3.07
C ASP A 13 -40.82 3.70 -3.94
N TYR A 14 -40.85 5.01 -4.20
CA TYR A 14 -39.77 5.66 -4.92
C TYR A 14 -38.43 5.49 -4.18
N ILE A 15 -38.37 5.73 -2.88
CA ILE A 15 -37.16 5.53 -2.08
C ILE A 15 -36.77 4.05 -1.95
N ASN A 16 -37.69 3.10 -2.09
CA ASN A 16 -37.33 1.69 -2.17
C ASN A 16 -36.47 1.43 -3.41
N PHE A 17 -36.77 2.07 -4.53
CA PHE A 17 -35.91 1.96 -5.71
C PHE A 17 -34.70 2.87 -5.66
N PHE A 18 -34.73 4.06 -5.06
CA PHE A 18 -33.63 5.04 -5.19
C PHE A 18 -32.73 5.18 -3.97
N GLY A 19 -33.17 4.70 -2.80
CA GLY A 19 -32.36 4.73 -1.59
C GLY A 19 -31.28 3.65 -1.64
N ASP A 20 -30.07 4.04 -1.21
CA ASP A 20 -28.92 3.15 -1.07
C ASP A 20 -28.43 3.11 0.37
N ARG A 21 -27.80 1.99 0.74
CA ARG A 21 -27.24 1.78 2.06
C ARG A 21 -26.26 2.90 2.43
N THR A 22 -26.47 3.51 3.58
CA THR A 22 -25.76 4.74 3.97
C THR A 22 -25.49 4.75 5.46
N LEU A 23 -24.24 4.99 5.84
CA LEU A 23 -23.85 5.34 7.20
C LEU A 23 -23.95 6.86 7.38
N PHE A 24 -24.68 7.34 8.38
CA PHE A 24 -24.85 8.78 8.61
C PHE A 24 -23.90 9.33 9.67
N THR A 25 -23.81 8.64 10.80
CA THR A 25 -22.94 9.03 11.93
C THR A 25 -22.38 7.79 12.61
N GLY A 26 -21.27 7.95 13.31
CA GLY A 26 -20.58 6.84 13.96
C GLY A 26 -19.93 5.90 12.96
N GLY A 27 -19.73 4.64 13.34
CA GLY A 27 -19.21 3.59 12.45
C GLY A 27 -17.75 3.75 12.01
N GLY A 28 -17.08 4.87 12.29
CA GLY A 28 -15.61 4.94 12.19
C GLY A 28 -14.94 3.90 13.09
N PHE A 29 -13.65 3.68 12.92
CA PHE A 29 -12.94 2.67 13.70
C PHE A 29 -11.51 3.09 14.02
N THR A 30 -11.03 2.64 15.18
CA THR A 30 -9.70 2.97 15.71
C THR A 30 -9.01 1.72 16.19
N ASP A 31 -7.69 1.65 15.99
CA ASP A 31 -6.84 0.57 16.52
C ASP A 31 -6.78 0.63 18.05
N ASN A 32 -6.92 -0.53 18.70
CA ASN A 32 -6.78 -0.68 20.14
C ASN A 32 -5.33 -1.01 20.57
N GLY A 33 -4.42 -1.26 19.64
CA GLY A 33 -3.03 -1.64 19.89
C GLY A 33 -2.85 -3.11 20.29
N ASP A 34 -3.92 -3.91 20.30
CA ASP A 34 -3.93 -5.34 20.63
C ASP A 34 -4.36 -6.23 19.44
N GLY A 35 -4.45 -5.62 18.25
CA GLY A 35 -4.94 -6.23 17.02
C GLY A 35 -6.46 -6.33 16.92
N THR A 36 -7.21 -5.67 17.81
CA THR A 36 -8.66 -5.45 17.66
C THR A 36 -8.95 -3.98 17.33
N VAL A 37 -10.16 -3.69 16.85
CA VAL A 37 -10.61 -2.31 16.63
C VAL A 37 -11.80 -1.96 17.49
N THR A 38 -11.88 -0.69 17.88
CA THR A 38 -13.09 -0.09 18.46
C THR A 38 -13.91 0.55 17.35
N VAL A 39 -15.21 0.29 17.34
CA VAL A 39 -16.21 0.88 16.45
C VAL A 39 -17.28 1.57 17.31
N PRO A 40 -17.39 2.91 17.27
CA PRO A 40 -18.41 3.63 18.02
C PRO A 40 -19.82 3.35 17.52
N ALA A 41 -20.80 3.56 18.41
CA ALA A 41 -22.21 3.54 18.06
C ALA A 41 -22.51 4.54 16.95
N GLY A 42 -23.52 4.24 16.14
CA GLY A 42 -23.84 5.05 14.98
C GLY A 42 -25.26 4.89 14.49
N THR A 43 -25.55 5.60 13.41
CA THR A 43 -26.87 5.62 12.78
C THR A 43 -26.72 5.38 11.29
N GLY A 44 -27.65 4.61 10.72
CA GLY A 44 -27.59 4.20 9.33
C GLY A 44 -28.96 4.01 8.69
N TRP A 45 -28.92 3.81 7.39
CA TRP A 45 -30.06 3.41 6.58
C TRP A 45 -29.66 2.27 5.66
N CYS A 46 -30.48 1.23 5.56
CA CYS A 46 -30.35 0.18 4.55
C CYS A 46 -31.69 -0.49 4.31
N LYS A 47 -31.73 -1.50 3.44
CA LYS A 47 -32.92 -2.33 3.25
C LYS A 47 -33.11 -3.27 4.43
N GLU A 48 -34.37 -3.62 4.72
CA GLU A 48 -34.67 -4.62 5.75
C GLU A 48 -34.31 -6.06 5.34
N THR A 49 -34.12 -6.30 4.04
CA THR A 49 -33.63 -7.54 3.44
C THR A 49 -32.82 -7.23 2.18
N ASP A 50 -31.95 -8.14 1.76
CA ASP A 50 -31.21 -8.10 0.48
C ASP A 50 -32.13 -8.15 -0.75
N SER A 51 -32.82 -7.05 -1.05
CA SER A 51 -33.73 -6.91 -2.20
C SER A 51 -33.93 -5.44 -2.57
N ASP A 52 -33.96 -5.15 -3.87
CA ASP A 52 -34.20 -3.80 -4.40
C ASP A 52 -35.60 -3.27 -4.09
N THR A 53 -36.58 -4.15 -3.84
CA THR A 53 -37.96 -3.74 -3.52
C THR A 53 -38.22 -3.70 -2.01
N ALA A 54 -37.24 -4.07 -1.18
CA ALA A 54 -37.41 -4.09 0.26
C ALA A 54 -37.55 -2.68 0.83
N VAL A 55 -38.26 -2.58 1.95
CA VAL A 55 -38.47 -1.31 2.65
C VAL A 55 -37.15 -0.85 3.27
N GLY A 56 -36.81 0.42 3.04
CA GLY A 56 -35.67 1.05 3.72
C GLY A 56 -35.96 1.34 5.19
N LYS A 57 -34.97 1.13 6.06
CA LYS A 57 -35.08 1.36 7.51
C LYS A 57 -33.98 2.28 7.97
N PHE A 58 -34.35 3.28 8.77
CA PHE A 58 -33.41 3.98 9.64
C PHE A 58 -33.23 3.17 10.91
N PHE A 59 -32.01 3.08 11.40
CA PHE A 59 -31.70 2.37 12.63
C PHE A 59 -30.44 2.92 13.30
N ASP A 60 -30.34 2.64 14.59
CA ASP A 60 -29.14 2.88 15.39
C ASP A 60 -28.47 1.53 15.68
N PHE A 61 -27.15 1.52 15.78
CA PHE A 61 -26.38 0.35 16.21
C PHE A 61 -25.48 0.71 17.39
N SER A 62 -25.26 -0.27 18.27
CA SER A 62 -24.43 -0.11 19.46
C SER A 62 -22.94 -0.15 19.11
N ALA A 63 -22.11 0.46 19.95
CA ALA A 63 -20.66 0.37 19.83
C ALA A 63 -20.18 -1.08 20.08
N ASP A 64 -19.10 -1.45 19.40
CA ASP A 64 -18.29 -2.63 19.72
C ASP A 64 -16.85 -2.15 19.98
N ASN A 65 -16.36 -2.34 21.20
CA ASN A 65 -15.05 -1.84 21.61
C ASN A 65 -13.92 -2.85 21.35
N SER A 66 -14.22 -4.05 20.83
CA SER A 66 -13.21 -5.08 20.60
C SER A 66 -13.65 -6.01 19.46
N VAL A 67 -13.76 -5.44 18.27
CA VAL A 67 -14.08 -6.19 17.07
C VAL A 67 -12.91 -7.13 16.74
N SER A 68 -13.21 -8.43 16.68
CA SER A 68 -12.24 -9.46 16.34
C SER A 68 -11.97 -9.51 14.84
N LEU A 69 -10.70 -9.63 14.48
CA LEU A 69 -10.21 -9.66 13.10
C LEU A 69 -9.46 -10.96 12.83
N THR A 70 -9.52 -11.43 11.59
CA THR A 70 -8.71 -12.56 11.11
C THR A 70 -7.31 -12.04 10.75
N ASP A 71 -6.28 -12.69 11.25
CA ASP A 71 -4.89 -12.30 11.03
C ASP A 71 -4.41 -12.64 9.60
N GLN A 72 -3.46 -11.85 9.08
CA GLN A 72 -2.78 -12.06 7.80
C GLN A 72 -3.71 -12.10 6.56
N VAL A 73 -4.86 -11.43 6.65
CA VAL A 73 -5.84 -11.28 5.58
C VAL A 73 -6.55 -9.93 5.70
N THR A 74 -7.04 -9.40 4.58
CA THR A 74 -7.90 -8.20 4.59
C THR A 74 -9.28 -8.55 5.16
N ASN A 75 -9.64 -7.88 6.26
CA ASN A 75 -10.93 -7.93 6.92
C ASN A 75 -11.80 -6.80 6.40
N TYR A 76 -13.05 -7.09 6.08
CA TYR A 76 -14.04 -6.11 5.67
C TYR A 76 -15.05 -5.92 6.79
N LEU A 77 -15.12 -4.69 7.29
CA LEU A 77 -15.99 -4.28 8.37
C LEU A 77 -17.29 -3.70 7.80
N TYR A 78 -18.43 -4.12 8.33
CA TYR A 78 -19.74 -3.63 7.90
C TYR A 78 -20.77 -3.70 9.01
N VAL A 79 -21.84 -2.91 8.88
CA VAL A 79 -23.04 -3.00 9.73
C VAL A 79 -24.08 -3.87 9.04
N ASP A 80 -24.59 -4.88 9.73
CA ASP A 80 -25.69 -5.74 9.26
C ASP A 80 -26.98 -5.37 10.00
N TYR A 81 -28.06 -5.10 9.25
CA TYR A 81 -29.38 -4.82 9.84
C TYR A 81 -29.94 -6.00 10.65
N ASN A 82 -29.58 -7.23 10.27
CA ASN A 82 -29.85 -8.47 11.02
C ASN A 82 -31.30 -8.57 11.53
N GLY A 83 -32.26 -8.42 10.61
CA GLY A 83 -33.69 -8.55 10.92
C GLY A 83 -34.22 -7.55 11.95
N GLY A 84 -33.61 -6.38 12.07
CA GLY A 84 -34.00 -5.33 13.02
C GLY A 84 -33.23 -5.35 14.34
N THR A 85 -32.16 -6.14 14.43
CA THR A 85 -31.18 -6.10 15.54
C THR A 85 -29.79 -5.78 15.00
N PRO A 86 -29.51 -4.52 14.63
CA PRO A 86 -28.29 -4.16 13.92
C PRO A 86 -27.02 -4.53 14.69
N GLN A 87 -26.03 -5.03 13.96
CA GLN A 87 -24.76 -5.53 14.52
C GLN A 87 -23.56 -5.13 13.65
N ILE A 88 -22.40 -5.01 14.28
CA ILE A 88 -21.12 -4.82 13.60
C ILE A 88 -20.55 -6.21 13.30
N VAL A 89 -20.15 -6.44 12.05
CA VAL A 89 -19.69 -7.76 11.58
C VAL A 89 -18.45 -7.60 10.72
N VAL A 90 -17.61 -8.63 10.75
CA VAL A 90 -16.39 -8.74 9.94
C VAL A 90 -16.50 -9.95 9.02
N ALA A 91 -16.10 -9.77 7.76
CA ALA A 91 -15.92 -10.86 6.80
C ALA A 91 -14.58 -10.75 6.07
N THR A 92 -14.04 -11.86 5.60
CA THR A 92 -12.82 -11.91 4.76
C THR A 92 -13.15 -12.03 3.27
N ALA A 93 -14.43 -12.25 2.93
CA ALA A 93 -14.91 -12.31 1.55
C ALA A 93 -15.82 -11.12 1.24
N ARG A 94 -15.51 -10.41 0.15
CA ARG A 94 -16.25 -9.24 -0.34
C ARG A 94 -17.69 -9.55 -0.73
N THR A 95 -17.94 -10.74 -1.25
CA THR A 95 -19.28 -11.17 -1.69
C THR A 95 -20.25 -11.44 -0.54
N THR A 96 -19.74 -11.61 0.69
CA THR A 96 -20.58 -11.85 1.88
C THR A 96 -21.41 -10.62 2.27
N HIS A 97 -20.88 -9.42 2.07
CA HIS A 97 -21.50 -8.16 2.53
C HIS A 97 -21.61 -7.11 1.40
N GLY A 98 -20.62 -7.07 0.51
CA GLY A 98 -20.46 -5.99 -0.46
C GLY A 98 -21.64 -5.85 -1.41
N PHE A 99 -22.32 -6.93 -1.77
CA PHE A 99 -23.47 -6.86 -2.68
C PHE A 99 -24.83 -6.97 -1.98
N LYS A 100 -24.84 -6.85 -0.64
CA LYS A 100 -26.03 -7.01 0.18
C LYS A 100 -26.69 -5.67 0.49
N GLN A 101 -27.97 -5.54 0.18
CA GLN A 101 -28.70 -4.27 0.36
C GLN A 101 -29.04 -3.93 1.82
N ASP A 102 -28.93 -4.92 2.71
CA ASP A 102 -29.15 -4.85 4.16
C ASP A 102 -27.84 -4.76 4.97
N HIS A 103 -26.70 -4.63 4.30
CA HIS A 103 -25.37 -4.50 4.90
C HIS A 103 -24.73 -3.18 4.48
N ILE A 104 -24.19 -2.40 5.43
CA ILE A 104 -23.51 -1.13 5.17
C ILE A 104 -21.99 -1.32 5.31
N PRO A 105 -21.21 -1.31 4.21
CA PRO A 105 -19.74 -1.35 4.29
C PRO A 105 -19.20 -0.13 5.03
N ILE A 106 -18.21 -0.35 5.89
CA ILE A 106 -17.57 0.69 6.70
C ILE A 106 -16.11 0.91 6.29
N GLY A 107 -15.37 -0.17 6.02
CA GLY A 107 -13.94 -0.08 5.69
C GLY A 107 -13.29 -1.45 5.60
N CYS A 108 -11.99 -1.45 5.29
CA CYS A 108 -11.16 -2.65 5.29
C CYS A 108 -9.91 -2.49 6.16
N ILE A 109 -9.52 -3.61 6.77
CA ILE A 109 -8.47 -3.67 7.79
C ILE A 109 -7.56 -4.85 7.51
N PHE A 110 -6.27 -4.61 7.33
CA PHE A 110 -5.29 -5.69 7.35
C PHE A 110 -4.70 -5.82 8.75
N ARG A 111 -4.74 -7.04 9.32
CA ARG A 111 -4.15 -7.35 10.62
C ARG A 111 -2.86 -8.13 10.43
N ASP A 112 -1.79 -7.65 11.06
CA ASP A 112 -0.54 -8.38 11.24
C ASP A 112 -0.18 -8.44 12.73
N GLY A 113 -0.61 -9.51 13.39
CA GLY A 113 -0.44 -9.69 14.83
C GLY A 113 -1.21 -8.63 15.62
N THR A 114 -0.50 -7.62 16.13
CA THR A 114 -1.06 -6.47 16.85
C THR A 114 -1.05 -5.18 16.02
N THR A 115 -0.37 -5.17 14.87
CA THR A 115 -0.30 -4.00 13.98
C THR A 115 -1.48 -4.04 13.03
N LEU A 116 -2.20 -2.92 12.89
CA LEU A 116 -3.31 -2.80 11.96
C LEU A 116 -3.03 -1.75 10.89
N HIS A 117 -3.44 -2.06 9.66
CA HIS A 117 -3.57 -1.09 8.57
C HIS A 117 -5.06 -0.87 8.32
N LEU A 118 -5.50 0.39 8.42
CA LEU A 118 -6.91 0.77 8.54
C LEU A 118 -7.32 1.70 7.39
N HIS A 119 -8.32 1.30 6.60
CA HIS A 119 -8.82 2.09 5.49
C HIS A 119 -10.33 2.23 5.61
N SER A 120 -10.79 3.44 5.92
CA SER A 120 -12.21 3.75 6.03
C SER A 120 -12.80 4.01 4.64
N PHE A 121 -13.97 3.43 4.37
CA PHE A 121 -14.72 3.76 3.16
C PHE A 121 -15.50 5.06 3.35
N ALA A 122 -15.70 5.80 2.27
CA ALA A 122 -16.56 6.97 2.29
C ALA A 122 -18.02 6.56 2.40
N ASN A 123 -18.80 7.42 3.06
CA ASN A 123 -20.25 7.24 3.17
C ASN A 123 -20.91 7.57 1.82
N PHE A 124 -21.26 6.54 1.06
CA PHE A 124 -22.00 6.69 -0.19
C PHE A 124 -23.51 6.70 0.09
N GLY A 125 -24.22 7.73 -0.40
CA GLY A 125 -25.62 7.98 -0.03
C GLY A 125 -26.67 7.83 -1.14
N ILE A 126 -26.28 7.42 -2.35
CA ILE A 126 -27.16 7.46 -3.55
C ILE A 126 -27.00 6.17 -4.36
N GLN A 127 -28.12 5.63 -4.84
CA GLN A 127 -28.20 4.32 -5.51
C GLN A 127 -27.13 4.10 -6.58
N GLY A 128 -26.58 2.88 -6.57
CA GLY A 128 -25.70 2.36 -7.61
C GLY A 128 -24.25 2.76 -7.42
N ILE A 129 -23.98 3.76 -6.57
CA ILE A 129 -22.62 4.14 -6.18
C ILE A 129 -22.00 3.05 -5.32
N ASN A 130 -22.73 2.48 -4.35
CA ASN A 130 -22.21 1.37 -3.56
C ASN A 130 -21.87 0.14 -4.42
N ARG A 131 -22.71 -0.19 -5.40
CA ARG A 131 -22.43 -1.27 -6.36
C ARG A 131 -21.22 -0.95 -7.24
N THR A 132 -21.08 0.30 -7.66
CA THR A 132 -19.92 0.77 -8.45
C THR A 132 -18.65 0.71 -7.63
N HIS A 133 -18.69 1.14 -6.37
CA HIS A 133 -17.60 1.02 -5.41
C HIS A 133 -17.16 -0.43 -5.26
N MET A 134 -18.10 -1.36 -5.03
CA MET A 134 -17.76 -2.78 -4.93
C MET A 134 -17.22 -3.36 -6.23
N HIS A 135 -17.76 -2.96 -7.38
CA HIS A 135 -17.21 -3.37 -8.67
C HIS A 135 -15.75 -2.94 -8.82
N HIS A 136 -15.41 -1.69 -8.45
CA HIS A 136 -14.02 -1.22 -8.53
C HIS A 136 -13.10 -1.98 -7.56
N ILE A 137 -13.56 -2.29 -6.34
CA ILE A 137 -12.80 -3.13 -5.39
C ILE A 137 -12.61 -4.56 -5.95
N GLU A 138 -13.61 -5.11 -6.64
CA GLU A 138 -13.47 -6.43 -7.27
C GLU A 138 -12.48 -6.43 -8.44
N GLU A 139 -12.45 -5.35 -9.22
CA GLU A 139 -11.53 -5.20 -10.35
C GLU A 139 -10.08 -5.05 -9.90
N ALA A 140 -9.85 -4.25 -8.85
CA ALA A 140 -8.54 -4.08 -8.23
C ALA A 140 -8.72 -3.70 -6.75
N ASP A 141 -7.98 -4.37 -5.86
CA ASP A 141 -8.03 -4.05 -4.42
C ASP A 141 -7.60 -2.60 -4.15
N GLY A 142 -6.67 -2.08 -4.95
CA GLY A 142 -6.35 -0.65 -5.02
C GLY A 142 -5.57 -0.31 -6.28
N HIS A 143 -5.61 0.94 -6.73
CA HIS A 143 -4.86 1.39 -7.90
C HIS A 143 -4.38 2.83 -7.80
N ARG A 144 -3.27 3.11 -8.48
CA ARG A 144 -2.73 4.47 -8.62
C ARG A 144 -3.46 5.23 -9.72
N ALA A 145 -3.94 6.42 -9.41
CA ALA A 145 -4.43 7.38 -10.40
C ALA A 145 -3.35 8.36 -10.89
N ASN A 146 -2.53 8.92 -9.99
CA ASN A 146 -1.50 9.91 -10.34
C ASN A 146 -0.37 9.96 -9.30
N GLY A 147 0.74 10.64 -9.61
CA GLY A 147 1.86 10.89 -8.70
C GLY A 147 2.68 9.64 -8.40
N LEU A 148 3.16 9.48 -7.16
CA LEU A 148 3.97 8.33 -6.73
C LEU A 148 5.15 8.01 -7.67
N VAL A 149 5.73 9.06 -8.27
CA VAL A 149 6.88 8.92 -9.15
C VAL A 149 8.13 8.82 -8.29
N THR A 150 8.71 7.62 -8.25
CA THR A 150 9.92 7.31 -7.49
C THR A 150 11.18 7.71 -8.26
N SER A 151 12.06 8.47 -7.62
CA SER A 151 13.36 8.86 -8.15
C SER A 151 14.46 8.57 -7.13
N SER A 152 15.71 8.51 -7.58
CA SER A 152 16.86 8.39 -6.67
C SER A 152 17.28 9.78 -6.19
N THR A 153 17.61 9.88 -4.92
CA THR A 153 18.27 11.03 -4.30
C THR A 153 19.44 10.55 -3.45
N GLY A 154 20.38 11.43 -3.12
CA GLY A 154 21.51 11.10 -2.24
C GLY A 154 22.26 9.84 -2.69
N THR A 155 22.45 8.91 -1.73
CA THR A 155 23.19 7.66 -1.92
C THR A 155 22.23 6.48 -1.75
N ARG A 156 21.64 6.04 -2.87
CA ARG A 156 20.63 4.96 -2.91
C ARG A 156 19.33 5.28 -2.18
N ASN A 157 19.10 6.54 -1.84
CA ASN A 157 17.90 6.98 -1.18
C ASN A 157 16.81 7.30 -2.21
N LEU A 158 15.56 7.44 -1.74
CA LEU A 158 14.40 7.60 -2.61
C LEU A 158 13.75 8.96 -2.39
N ALA A 159 13.33 9.60 -3.48
CA ALA A 159 12.41 10.72 -3.46
C ALA A 159 11.16 10.34 -4.28
N ILE A 160 9.99 10.40 -3.66
CA ILE A 160 8.71 10.01 -4.24
C ILE A 160 7.77 11.21 -4.18
N THR A 161 7.24 11.59 -5.34
CA THR A 161 6.25 12.66 -5.41
C THR A 161 4.95 12.26 -4.72
N ALA A 162 4.25 13.21 -4.09
CA ALA A 162 2.86 13.03 -3.68
C ALA A 162 2.00 12.44 -4.82
N GLY A 163 0.98 11.66 -4.48
CA GLY A 163 0.13 11.02 -5.46
C GLY A 163 -1.27 10.71 -4.97
N VAL A 164 -1.98 9.93 -5.79
CA VAL A 164 -3.38 9.59 -5.58
C VAL A 164 -3.56 8.10 -5.80
N LEU A 165 -4.11 7.45 -4.78
CA LEU A 165 -4.57 6.07 -4.81
C LEU A 165 -6.09 6.03 -4.74
N TYR A 166 -6.65 4.96 -5.27
CA TYR A 166 -8.06 4.62 -5.14
C TYR A 166 -8.22 3.21 -4.60
N VAL A 167 -9.10 3.05 -3.60
CA VAL A 167 -9.66 1.78 -3.16
C VAL A 167 -11.16 1.84 -3.45
N GLY A 168 -11.62 1.10 -4.45
CA GLY A 168 -12.97 1.30 -4.94
C GLY A 168 -13.17 2.74 -5.46
N LEU A 169 -14.07 3.48 -4.82
CA LEU A 169 -14.31 4.92 -5.08
C LEU A 169 -13.62 5.84 -4.07
N ASP A 170 -12.97 5.28 -3.05
CA ASP A 170 -12.30 6.05 -2.01
C ASP A 170 -10.97 6.56 -2.52
N ARG A 171 -10.83 7.88 -2.50
CA ARG A 171 -9.66 8.57 -3.01
C ARG A 171 -8.75 8.96 -1.86
N THR A 172 -7.57 8.36 -1.84
CA THR A 172 -6.52 8.70 -0.88
C THR A 172 -5.43 9.52 -1.56
N THR A 173 -4.99 10.60 -0.93
CA THR A 173 -3.81 11.35 -1.35
C THR A 173 -2.62 10.97 -0.49
N THR A 174 -1.46 10.74 -1.11
CA THR A 174 -0.22 10.42 -0.37
C THR A 174 0.62 11.68 -0.19
N SER A 175 1.33 11.77 0.94
CA SER A 175 2.34 12.81 1.16
C SER A 175 3.59 12.57 0.29
N PRO A 176 4.36 13.62 -0.03
CA PRO A 176 5.68 13.45 -0.61
C PRO A 176 6.61 12.75 0.41
N PHE A 177 7.53 11.96 -0.11
CA PHE A 177 8.45 11.14 0.68
C PHE A 177 9.87 11.33 0.17
N THR A 178 10.84 11.57 1.05
CA THR A 178 12.25 11.70 0.67
C THR A 178 13.16 11.14 1.75
N THR A 179 13.98 10.13 1.43
CA THR A 179 14.97 9.60 2.36
C THR A 179 16.39 10.09 2.07
N PRO A 180 17.30 10.09 3.06
CA PRO A 180 16.95 10.15 4.48
C PRO A 180 16.40 11.55 4.78
N ASN A 181 15.42 11.61 5.67
CA ASN A 181 14.98 12.86 6.29
C ASN A 181 15.25 12.69 7.77
N SER A 182 16.36 13.25 8.25
CA SER A 182 16.97 12.89 9.53
C SER A 182 17.53 14.09 10.28
N GLY A 183 17.64 13.95 11.59
CA GLY A 183 18.12 15.01 12.47
C GLY A 183 18.41 14.52 13.88
N THR A 184 18.53 15.46 14.81
CA THR A 184 18.78 15.21 16.23
C THR A 184 17.80 16.03 17.06
N ALA A 185 17.12 15.39 18.00
CA ALA A 185 16.20 16.07 18.89
C ALA A 185 16.93 17.07 19.79
N ASP A 186 16.44 18.31 19.86
CA ASP A 186 17.06 19.39 20.61
C ASP A 186 16.55 19.49 22.06
N ALA A 187 15.36 18.95 22.34
CA ALA A 187 14.69 19.08 23.64
C ALA A 187 14.00 17.79 24.09
N THR A 188 13.65 17.76 25.38
CA THR A 188 12.85 16.69 25.98
C THR A 188 11.49 17.26 26.38
N GLU A 189 10.45 16.86 25.66
CA GLU A 189 9.06 17.15 25.98
C GLU A 189 8.21 15.95 25.56
N ALA A 190 7.24 15.59 26.41
CA ALA A 190 6.45 14.38 26.21
C ALA A 190 5.65 14.45 24.90
N ASN A 191 5.70 13.37 24.10
CA ASN A 191 5.01 13.24 22.82
C ASN A 191 5.38 14.33 21.80
N LYS A 192 6.60 14.87 21.86
CA LYS A 192 7.09 15.91 20.95
C LYS A 192 8.43 15.51 20.35
N LEU A 193 8.62 15.90 19.09
CA LEU A 193 9.95 15.99 18.49
C LEU A 193 10.26 17.47 18.27
N HIS A 194 11.28 17.95 18.97
CA HIS A 194 11.84 19.28 18.77
C HIS A 194 13.17 19.17 18.03
N ASP A 195 13.32 19.88 16.92
CA ASP A 195 14.59 20.04 16.21
C ASP A 195 14.51 21.38 15.48
N ALA A 196 15.20 22.40 15.99
CA ALA A 196 15.12 23.77 15.46
C ALA A 196 15.54 23.84 13.98
N ASP A 197 16.36 22.90 13.53
CA ASP A 197 16.87 22.78 12.17
C ASP A 197 16.18 21.65 11.37
N GLY A 198 15.18 20.97 11.95
CA GLY A 198 14.51 19.80 11.37
C GLY A 198 13.71 20.09 10.10
N GLY A 199 13.33 21.34 9.87
CA GLY A 199 12.68 21.77 8.63
C GLY A 199 11.31 21.11 8.39
N PHE A 200 10.61 20.74 9.46
CA PHE A 200 9.35 20.02 9.40
C PHE A 200 8.26 20.79 8.64
N ALA A 201 7.30 20.04 8.11
CA ALA A 201 6.19 20.59 7.36
C ALA A 201 4.86 19.88 7.68
N ILE A 202 3.75 20.52 7.31
CA ILE A 202 2.40 19.94 7.42
C ILE A 202 2.26 18.59 6.69
N THR A 203 3.10 18.35 5.66
CA THR A 203 3.15 17.10 4.90
C THR A 203 3.76 15.94 5.68
N ASP A 204 4.38 16.19 6.83
CA ASP A 204 4.95 15.16 7.69
C ASP A 204 3.92 14.54 8.64
N VAL A 205 2.75 15.17 8.79
CA VAL A 205 1.63 14.58 9.56
C VAL A 205 1.21 13.27 8.91
N GLY A 206 1.07 12.22 9.73
CA GLY A 206 0.76 10.86 9.32
C GLY A 206 1.99 9.99 9.02
N LYS A 207 3.19 10.56 8.94
CA LYS A 207 4.43 9.79 8.78
C LYS A 207 4.86 9.14 10.09
N THR A 208 5.64 8.07 9.98
CA THR A 208 6.31 7.43 11.12
C THR A 208 7.70 8.02 11.31
N VAL A 209 7.99 8.48 12.52
CA VAL A 209 9.34 8.83 12.95
C VAL A 209 9.97 7.63 13.67
N HIS A 210 11.24 7.36 13.36
CA HIS A 210 12.08 6.37 14.03
C HIS A 210 13.12 7.09 14.88
N ASN A 211 13.11 6.88 16.19
CA ASN A 211 14.23 7.23 17.03
C ASN A 211 15.30 6.15 16.87
N THR A 212 16.37 6.50 16.17
CA THR A 212 17.47 5.60 15.85
C THR A 212 18.37 5.30 17.05
N THR A 213 18.18 6.02 18.16
CA THR A 213 19.02 5.88 19.38
C THR A 213 18.54 4.75 20.27
N ASP A 214 17.23 4.57 20.36
CA ASP A 214 16.56 3.59 21.22
C ASP A 214 15.76 2.52 20.44
N ASP A 215 15.69 2.64 19.11
CA ASP A 215 14.89 1.79 18.21
C ASP A 215 13.40 1.80 18.54
N THR A 216 12.87 3.00 18.80
CA THR A 216 11.44 3.23 19.02
C THR A 216 10.80 4.03 17.88
N TYR A 217 9.49 3.92 17.75
CA TYR A 217 8.73 4.49 16.63
C TYR A 217 7.49 5.21 17.15
N ALA A 218 7.14 6.31 16.49
CA ALA A 218 5.92 7.06 16.76
C ALA A 218 5.36 7.64 15.45
N ASN A 219 4.07 7.92 15.41
CA ASN A 219 3.44 8.59 14.29
C ASN A 219 3.31 10.09 14.56
N VAL A 220 3.52 10.90 13.54
CA VAL A 220 3.30 12.35 13.62
C VAL A 220 1.81 12.63 13.58
N THR A 221 1.26 13.11 14.70
CA THR A 221 -0.16 13.42 14.85
C THR A 221 -0.50 14.87 14.51
N ALA A 222 0.46 15.78 14.64
CA ALA A 222 0.28 17.18 14.27
C ALA A 222 1.60 17.89 13.95
N PHE A 223 1.54 18.81 12.99
CA PHE A 223 2.58 19.80 12.72
C PHE A 223 2.32 21.07 13.53
N VAL A 224 3.33 21.54 14.27
CA VAL A 224 3.23 22.77 15.06
C VAL A 224 3.93 23.90 14.31
N ASP A 225 5.21 23.73 14.04
CA ASP A 225 6.02 24.62 13.21
C ASP A 225 7.24 23.87 12.63
N SER A 226 8.12 24.58 11.91
CA SER A 226 9.24 23.95 11.21
C SER A 226 10.29 23.31 12.13
N GLY A 227 10.21 23.50 13.45
CA GLY A 227 11.07 22.84 14.41
C GLY A 227 10.35 21.98 15.44
N GLU A 228 9.04 21.77 15.30
CA GLU A 228 8.26 20.97 16.24
C GLU A 228 7.15 20.13 15.58
N LEU A 229 7.13 18.85 15.95
CA LEU A 229 6.08 17.88 15.64
C LEU A 229 5.47 17.31 16.93
N THR A 230 4.17 16.99 16.86
CA THR A 230 3.47 16.21 17.90
C THR A 230 3.39 14.76 17.48
N LEU A 231 3.67 13.86 18.42
CA LEU A 231 3.74 12.42 18.24
C LEU A 231 2.61 11.72 19.01
N ASP A 232 2.29 10.48 18.66
CA ASP A 232 1.35 9.62 19.41
C ASP A 232 1.99 8.91 20.62
N ALA A 233 3.32 8.90 20.71
CA ALA A 233 4.08 8.31 21.78
C ALA A 233 5.26 9.19 22.23
N ASP A 234 5.64 9.02 23.50
CA ASP A 234 6.76 9.72 24.11
C ASP A 234 8.05 8.91 23.88
N ILE A 235 8.80 9.30 22.85
CA ILE A 235 9.95 8.54 22.36
C ILE A 235 11.24 9.35 22.26
N PHE A 236 11.28 10.63 22.64
CA PHE A 236 12.47 11.46 22.46
C PHE A 236 12.94 12.15 23.73
N ILE A 237 14.26 12.15 23.92
CA ILE A 237 14.98 13.09 24.76
C ILE A 237 16.00 13.90 23.96
N SER A 238 16.43 15.04 24.50
CA SER A 238 17.45 15.88 23.88
C SER A 238 18.73 15.09 23.59
N GLY A 239 19.22 15.20 22.35
CA GLY A 239 20.43 14.57 21.84
C GLY A 239 20.20 13.25 21.07
N GLU A 240 18.96 12.78 20.94
CA GLU A 240 18.65 11.54 20.22
C GLU A 240 18.45 11.76 18.72
N ASN A 241 18.98 10.86 17.91
CA ASN A 241 18.90 10.95 16.45
C ASN A 241 17.62 10.30 15.90
N TYR A 242 17.07 10.85 14.83
CA TYR A 242 15.85 10.33 14.20
C TYR A 242 15.90 10.28 12.67
N ASP A 243 15.01 9.46 12.10
CA ASP A 243 14.63 9.43 10.69
C ASP A 243 13.09 9.56 10.56
N LEU A 244 12.57 10.40 9.66
CA LEU A 244 11.13 10.70 9.49
C LEU A 244 10.50 10.10 8.23
N ASP A 245 11.30 9.98 7.16
CA ASP A 245 10.91 9.31 5.93
C ASP A 245 11.65 7.98 5.89
N ILE A 246 10.97 6.91 6.31
CA ILE A 246 11.47 5.54 6.36
C ILE A 246 10.57 4.60 5.58
N PHE A 247 11.11 3.47 5.15
CA PHE A 247 10.34 2.37 4.57
C PHE A 247 10.69 1.04 5.24
N SER A 248 9.79 0.07 5.11
CA SER A 248 10.01 -1.28 5.61
C SER A 248 10.54 -2.20 4.51
N TYR A 249 11.61 -2.93 4.79
CA TYR A 249 12.09 -4.01 3.93
C TYR A 249 11.48 -5.36 4.34
N TRP A 250 11.18 -6.20 3.35
CA TRP A 250 10.60 -7.52 3.57
C TRP A 250 11.43 -8.63 2.94
N TYR A 251 11.71 -9.67 3.71
CA TYR A 251 12.34 -10.91 3.23
C TYR A 251 11.77 -12.15 3.93
N THR A 252 12.13 -13.34 3.46
CA THR A 252 11.69 -14.62 4.04
C THR A 252 12.84 -15.62 4.01
N SER A 253 12.87 -16.54 4.98
CA SER A 253 13.85 -17.63 5.03
C SER A 253 13.22 -19.02 4.93
N ASP A 254 11.91 -19.10 4.74
CA ASP A 254 11.12 -20.34 4.81
C ASP A 254 10.15 -20.49 3.63
N SER A 255 10.63 -20.09 2.45
CA SER A 255 9.91 -20.12 1.17
C SER A 255 8.62 -19.31 1.17
N GLY A 256 8.56 -18.24 1.98
CA GLY A 256 7.42 -17.33 2.06
C GLY A 256 6.34 -17.77 3.04
N THR A 257 6.62 -18.74 3.92
CA THR A 257 5.68 -19.13 4.99
C THR A 257 5.59 -18.02 6.05
N THR A 258 6.73 -17.44 6.40
CA THR A 258 6.88 -16.31 7.31
C THR A 258 7.67 -15.21 6.62
N TRP A 259 7.25 -13.97 6.81
CA TRP A 259 7.94 -12.79 6.32
C TRP A 259 8.51 -11.99 7.48
N THR A 260 9.76 -11.58 7.35
CA THR A 260 10.43 -10.70 8.31
C THR A 260 10.41 -9.28 7.76
N GLU A 261 9.86 -8.37 8.57
CA GLU A 261 9.89 -6.93 8.34
C GLU A 261 11.15 -6.32 8.96
N VAL A 262 11.80 -5.42 8.23
CA VAL A 262 12.89 -4.57 8.71
C VAL A 262 12.44 -3.12 8.56
N LYS A 263 11.99 -2.52 9.66
CA LYS A 263 11.53 -1.13 9.72
C LYS A 263 12.73 -0.16 9.72
N GLY A 264 12.48 1.13 9.51
CA GLY A 264 13.50 2.17 9.63
C GLY A 264 14.52 2.25 8.49
N SER A 265 14.28 1.59 7.34
CA SER A 265 15.23 1.65 6.24
C SER A 265 15.11 2.96 5.47
N THR A 266 16.26 3.59 5.15
CA THR A 266 16.32 4.85 4.40
C THR A 266 17.02 4.75 3.05
N ALA A 267 17.69 3.62 2.75
CA ALA A 267 18.45 3.43 1.52
C ALA A 267 18.20 2.05 0.91
N ILE A 268 18.22 1.99 -0.42
CA ILE A 268 18.13 0.73 -1.16
C ILE A 268 19.41 -0.09 -0.90
N SER A 269 19.21 -1.37 -0.55
CA SER A 269 20.32 -2.32 -0.39
C SER A 269 20.97 -2.58 -1.73
N ASN A 270 22.30 -2.45 -1.79
CA ASN A 270 23.10 -2.82 -2.95
C ASN A 270 24.00 -4.03 -2.66
N THR A 271 23.80 -4.73 -1.55
CA THR A 271 24.68 -5.84 -1.15
C THR A 271 23.95 -7.16 -1.05
N GLN A 272 22.62 -7.16 -0.94
CA GLN A 272 21.85 -8.36 -0.60
C GLN A 272 20.64 -8.58 -1.50
N TYR A 273 20.28 -9.85 -1.66
CA TYR A 273 19.03 -10.32 -2.23
C TYR A 273 18.38 -11.32 -1.26
N ASN A 274 17.10 -11.63 -1.48
CA ASN A 274 16.39 -12.61 -0.67
C ASN A 274 16.54 -14.02 -1.24
N ASN A 275 17.37 -14.87 -0.64
CA ASN A 275 17.29 -16.30 -0.88
C ASN A 275 16.14 -16.87 -0.05
N ILE A 276 15.00 -17.10 -0.68
CA ILE A 276 13.76 -17.47 0.02
C ILE A 276 13.87 -18.72 0.91
N ALA A 277 14.87 -19.58 0.71
CA ALA A 277 15.08 -20.78 1.53
C ALA A 277 16.02 -20.56 2.73
N SER A 278 16.73 -19.43 2.79
CA SER A 278 17.74 -19.17 3.83
C SER A 278 17.79 -17.72 4.34
N GLY A 279 16.96 -16.82 3.80
CA GLY A 279 16.93 -15.40 4.15
C GLY A 279 17.85 -14.55 3.26
N LEU A 280 18.28 -13.41 3.80
CA LEU A 280 19.15 -12.48 3.07
C LEU A 280 20.51 -13.12 2.76
N ALA A 281 20.92 -13.02 1.50
CA ALA A 281 22.19 -13.50 1.00
C ALA A 281 22.92 -12.40 0.22
N ASN A 282 24.25 -12.43 0.25
CA ASN A 282 25.05 -11.42 -0.44
C ASN A 282 24.98 -11.59 -1.96
N LEU A 283 24.85 -10.47 -2.66
CA LEU A 283 25.08 -10.39 -4.09
C LEU A 283 26.55 -10.71 -4.39
N THR A 284 26.80 -11.39 -5.50
CA THR A 284 28.17 -11.61 -5.97
C THR A 284 28.60 -10.47 -6.88
N SER A 285 29.91 -10.28 -7.07
CA SER A 285 30.44 -9.23 -7.94
C SER A 285 29.77 -9.18 -9.32
N ASN A 286 29.43 -7.97 -9.77
CA ASN A 286 28.73 -7.68 -11.03
C ASN A 286 27.33 -8.28 -11.14
N LYS A 287 26.66 -8.52 -10.01
CA LYS A 287 25.25 -8.89 -9.95
C LYS A 287 24.40 -7.75 -9.43
N TYR A 288 23.10 -7.90 -9.63
CA TYR A 288 22.12 -6.86 -9.40
C TYR A 288 21.05 -7.37 -8.44
N GLY A 289 20.76 -6.55 -7.43
CA GLY A 289 19.56 -6.68 -6.60
C GLY A 289 18.37 -6.03 -7.33
N VAL A 290 17.20 -6.63 -7.14
CA VAL A 290 15.92 -6.03 -7.56
C VAL A 290 15.12 -5.75 -6.29
N HIS A 291 14.40 -4.65 -6.24
CA HIS A 291 13.58 -4.24 -5.10
C HIS A 291 12.22 -3.79 -5.60
N TRP A 292 11.16 -4.30 -4.97
CA TRP A 292 9.78 -4.05 -5.37
C TRP A 292 9.14 -3.12 -4.37
N LEU A 293 8.87 -1.88 -4.77
CA LEU A 293 8.36 -0.81 -3.93
C LEU A 293 6.84 -0.75 -4.02
N TYR A 294 6.18 -0.79 -2.87
CA TYR A 294 4.74 -0.75 -2.68
C TYR A 294 4.35 0.41 -1.76
N MET A 295 3.17 0.97 -1.98
CA MET A 295 2.51 1.95 -1.10
C MET A 295 1.22 1.34 -0.55
N ASP A 296 0.96 1.49 0.74
CA ASP A 296 -0.30 1.07 1.35
C ASP A 296 -1.49 1.90 0.85
N PHE A 297 -2.72 1.42 1.07
CA PHE A 297 -3.93 2.10 0.58
C PHE A 297 -4.17 3.48 1.20
N ASP A 298 -3.67 3.70 2.42
CA ASP A 298 -3.81 4.96 3.14
C ASP A 298 -2.68 5.97 2.81
N GLY A 299 -1.65 5.55 2.08
CA GLY A 299 -0.60 6.41 1.57
C GLY A 299 0.42 6.84 2.61
N ASN A 300 0.51 6.12 3.73
CA ASN A 300 1.30 6.45 4.91
C ASN A 300 2.58 5.61 5.01
N HIS A 301 2.51 4.33 4.60
CA HIS A 301 3.64 3.40 4.71
C HIS A 301 4.12 2.88 3.36
N LEU A 302 5.44 2.88 3.21
CA LEU A 302 6.14 2.30 2.07
C LEU A 302 6.76 0.96 2.46
N HIS A 303 6.56 -0.02 1.59
CA HIS A 303 7.08 -1.37 1.78
C HIS A 303 7.92 -1.78 0.57
N ILE A 304 9.08 -2.37 0.83
CA ILE A 304 9.98 -2.87 -0.19
C ILE A 304 10.18 -4.37 -0.01
N VAL A 305 9.79 -5.17 -1.00
CA VAL A 305 10.12 -6.60 -1.03
C VAL A 305 11.45 -6.80 -1.73
N TYR A 306 12.38 -7.49 -1.07
CA TYR A 306 13.63 -7.90 -1.70
C TYR A 306 13.37 -8.84 -2.89
N GLY A 307 14.05 -8.60 -4.00
CA GLY A 307 14.11 -9.50 -5.14
C GLY A 307 14.76 -10.83 -4.75
N GLN A 308 14.31 -11.91 -5.39
CA GLN A 308 14.59 -13.27 -4.95
C GLN A 308 15.78 -13.92 -5.67
N GLY A 309 16.69 -13.13 -6.25
CA GLY A 309 17.78 -13.65 -7.04
C GLY A 309 19.02 -12.77 -7.11
N ASN A 310 20.13 -13.43 -7.45
CA ASN A 310 21.44 -12.84 -7.69
C ASN A 310 21.63 -12.63 -9.20
N TYR A 311 21.04 -11.56 -9.73
CA TYR A 311 20.76 -11.41 -11.15
C TYR A 311 21.92 -10.84 -11.97
N THR A 312 22.07 -11.25 -13.24
CA THR A 312 22.77 -10.43 -14.24
C THR A 312 21.90 -9.21 -14.59
N ALA A 313 22.47 -8.19 -15.25
CA ALA A 313 21.73 -7.00 -15.68
C ALA A 313 20.44 -7.35 -16.45
N ASN A 314 20.55 -8.17 -17.51
CA ASN A 314 19.39 -8.59 -18.30
C ASN A 314 18.35 -9.35 -17.46
N GLN A 315 18.80 -10.22 -16.56
CA GLN A 315 17.90 -10.95 -15.67
C GLN A 315 17.16 -10.00 -14.73
N ALA A 316 17.85 -9.00 -14.18
CA ALA A 316 17.25 -7.99 -13.32
C ALA A 316 16.22 -7.15 -14.07
N GLU A 317 16.49 -6.75 -15.31
CA GLU A 317 15.56 -6.01 -16.17
C GLU A 317 14.30 -6.81 -16.50
N THR A 318 14.43 -8.12 -16.77
CA THR A 318 13.28 -8.99 -17.08
C THR A 318 12.62 -9.62 -15.86
N ALA A 319 13.17 -9.45 -14.65
CA ALA A 319 12.60 -10.00 -13.43
C ALA A 319 11.17 -9.48 -13.25
N GLY A 320 10.22 -10.41 -13.08
CA GLY A 320 8.83 -10.12 -12.71
C GLY A 320 8.66 -10.04 -11.20
N VAL A 321 7.49 -9.54 -10.78
CA VAL A 321 7.10 -9.48 -9.36
C VAL A 321 7.29 -10.86 -8.72
N PRO A 322 7.83 -10.96 -7.49
CA PRO A 322 8.08 -12.24 -6.85
C PRO A 322 6.80 -13.07 -6.72
N SER A 323 6.88 -14.36 -7.04
CA SER A 323 5.72 -15.26 -6.98
C SER A 323 5.20 -15.51 -5.56
N THR A 324 6.05 -15.25 -4.57
CA THR A 324 5.71 -15.24 -3.14
C THR A 324 6.06 -13.87 -2.58
N SER A 325 5.12 -13.25 -1.88
CA SER A 325 5.27 -11.92 -1.27
C SER A 325 4.54 -11.89 0.08
N PRO A 326 4.86 -10.95 0.99
CA PRO A 326 4.11 -10.76 2.22
C PRO A 326 2.62 -10.53 1.95
N ASN A 327 1.75 -11.06 2.80
CA ASN A 327 0.31 -10.90 2.64
C ASN A 327 -0.12 -9.42 2.70
N LEU A 328 0.59 -8.59 3.48
CA LEU A 328 0.33 -7.15 3.55
C LEU A 328 0.43 -6.51 2.16
N VAL A 329 1.56 -6.70 1.47
CA VAL A 329 1.79 -6.05 0.16
C VAL A 329 0.91 -6.60 -0.95
N THR A 330 0.45 -7.86 -0.83
CA THR A 330 -0.45 -8.47 -1.82
C THR A 330 -1.91 -8.10 -1.61
N ASN A 331 -2.35 -7.88 -0.36
CA ASN A 331 -3.76 -7.68 -0.04
C ASN A 331 -4.12 -6.22 0.33
N TYR A 332 -3.12 -5.36 0.56
CA TYR A 332 -3.32 -4.02 1.10
C TYR A 332 -2.42 -2.92 0.51
N CYS A 333 -1.69 -3.21 -0.57
CA CYS A 333 -0.79 -2.23 -1.17
C CYS A 333 -0.88 -2.21 -2.70
N VAL A 334 -0.36 -1.12 -3.27
CA VAL A 334 -0.22 -0.93 -4.72
C VAL A 334 1.27 -0.92 -5.07
N LEU A 335 1.66 -1.71 -6.08
CA LEU A 335 3.02 -1.68 -6.62
C LEU A 335 3.28 -0.33 -7.32
N ILE A 336 4.33 0.37 -6.91
CA ILE A 336 4.68 1.69 -7.46
C ILE A 336 5.98 1.73 -8.25
N ALA A 337 6.96 0.90 -7.90
CA ALA A 337 8.20 0.85 -8.67
C ALA A 337 8.92 -0.49 -8.57
N LYS A 338 9.72 -0.76 -9.59
CA LYS A 338 10.79 -1.75 -9.58
C LYS A 338 12.12 -1.01 -9.64
N ILE A 339 12.98 -1.28 -8.67
CA ILE A 339 14.27 -0.63 -8.50
C ILE A 339 15.36 -1.69 -8.67
N ILE A 340 16.37 -1.41 -9.47
CA ILE A 340 17.52 -2.27 -9.71
C ILE A 340 18.78 -1.55 -9.24
N CYS A 341 19.65 -2.24 -8.51
CA CYS A 341 20.94 -1.72 -8.07
C CYS A 341 22.03 -2.78 -8.26
N GLN A 342 23.18 -2.39 -8.82
CA GLN A 342 24.33 -3.28 -8.93
C GLN A 342 25.08 -3.38 -7.61
N GLU A 343 25.61 -4.56 -7.34
CA GLU A 343 26.48 -4.85 -6.20
C GLU A 343 27.57 -3.79 -6.03
N SER A 344 27.65 -3.21 -4.82
CA SER A 344 28.62 -2.19 -4.44
C SER A 344 28.61 -0.90 -5.28
N THR A 345 27.46 -0.55 -5.87
CA THR A 345 27.25 0.74 -6.58
C THR A 345 26.11 1.54 -5.97
N ASP A 346 26.04 2.84 -6.29
CA ASP A 346 24.98 3.73 -5.79
C ASP A 346 23.92 4.10 -6.84
N THR A 347 24.11 3.65 -8.07
CA THR A 347 23.20 3.97 -9.17
C THR A 347 21.95 3.08 -9.09
N LEU A 348 20.79 3.73 -9.01
CA LEU A 348 19.49 3.06 -9.06
C LEU A 348 18.88 3.18 -10.45
N THR A 349 18.45 2.07 -11.02
CA THR A 349 17.60 2.05 -12.21
C THR A 349 16.16 1.81 -11.77
N ILE A 350 15.26 2.77 -12.04
CA ILE A 350 13.89 2.76 -11.54
C ILE A 350 12.92 2.66 -12.72
N THR A 351 12.00 1.71 -12.64
CA THR A 351 10.96 1.45 -13.65
C THR A 351 9.60 1.36 -12.97
N TYR A 352 8.53 1.64 -13.71
CA TYR A 352 7.18 1.76 -13.14
C TYR A 352 6.20 0.80 -13.82
N PRO A 353 5.19 0.27 -13.10
CA PRO A 353 4.23 -0.67 -13.67
C PRO A 353 3.22 -0.03 -14.64
N TRP A 354 3.09 1.30 -14.64
CA TRP A 354 2.12 2.03 -15.49
C TRP A 354 2.75 2.71 -16.73
N THR A 355 4.02 2.50 -17.02
CA THR A 355 4.61 3.05 -18.25
C THR A 355 4.14 2.22 -19.45
N THR A 356 3.37 2.84 -20.35
CA THR A 356 3.00 2.24 -21.64
C THR A 356 4.16 2.37 -22.63
N VAL A 357 5.14 1.47 -22.53
CA VAL A 357 6.23 1.41 -23.51
C VAL A 357 5.85 0.45 -24.63
N PHE A 358 5.54 0.98 -25.82
CA PHE A 358 5.47 0.18 -27.04
C PHE A 358 6.88 0.00 -27.61
N THR A 359 7.67 -0.91 -27.05
CA THR A 359 8.98 -1.28 -27.62
C THR A 359 8.81 -2.31 -28.73
N SER A 360 8.66 -1.84 -29.96
CA SER A 360 8.95 -2.64 -31.15
C SER A 360 10.47 -2.72 -31.32
N SER A 361 11.10 -3.85 -30.98
CA SER A 361 12.46 -4.14 -31.46
C SER A 361 12.38 -4.97 -32.74
N LEU A 362 12.26 -4.30 -33.89
CA LEU A 362 12.82 -4.93 -35.09
C LEU A 362 14.34 -5.03 -34.86
N ALA A 363 14.79 -6.29 -34.70
CA ALA A 363 16.15 -6.80 -34.50
C ALA A 363 16.86 -6.50 -33.17
N THR A 364 17.09 -7.58 -32.41
CA THR A 364 18.09 -7.75 -31.36
C THR A 364 19.49 -7.44 -31.92
N ASP A 365 20.33 -6.75 -31.14
CA ASP A 365 21.77 -6.65 -31.42
C ASP A 365 22.35 -8.05 -31.67
N HIS A 366 22.99 -8.24 -32.84
CA HIS A 366 23.46 -9.55 -33.30
C HIS A 366 24.52 -10.16 -32.37
N ASN A 367 25.20 -9.36 -31.55
CA ASN A 367 26.34 -9.79 -30.74
C ASN A 367 25.99 -10.52 -29.43
N SER A 368 24.71 -10.65 -29.08
CA SER A 368 24.28 -11.37 -27.86
C SER A 368 23.97 -12.86 -28.05
N LEU A 369 24.29 -13.43 -29.22
CA LEU A 369 24.30 -14.88 -29.44
C LEU A 369 25.70 -15.41 -29.11
N ALA A 370 25.87 -15.97 -27.91
CA ALA A 370 27.04 -16.80 -27.62
C ALA A 370 27.12 -17.91 -28.68
N ASN A 371 28.25 -18.00 -29.41
CA ASN A 371 28.57 -18.89 -30.56
C ASN A 371 28.66 -18.28 -31.98
N LEU A 372 28.67 -16.95 -32.15
CA LEU A 372 28.98 -16.35 -33.46
C LEU A 372 30.41 -16.59 -33.96
N THR A 373 31.34 -17.07 -33.13
CA THR A 373 32.68 -17.52 -33.55
C THR A 373 32.71 -18.99 -34.00
N THR A 374 31.64 -19.76 -33.81
CA THR A 374 31.57 -21.18 -34.26
C THR A 374 30.89 -21.36 -35.62
N GLY A 375 30.65 -20.26 -36.33
CA GLY A 375 30.06 -20.30 -37.67
C GLY A 375 30.02 -18.92 -38.31
N ASP A 376 31.20 -18.37 -38.62
CA ASP A 376 31.26 -17.37 -39.69
C ASP A 376 30.82 -18.08 -40.99
N VAL A 377 29.58 -17.85 -41.39
CA VAL A 377 29.01 -18.40 -42.64
C VAL A 377 29.38 -17.54 -43.85
N HIS A 378 30.13 -16.45 -43.66
CA HIS A 378 30.77 -15.78 -44.78
C HIS A 378 32.11 -16.46 -45.05
N THR A 379 32.28 -16.93 -46.28
CA THR A 379 33.59 -17.35 -46.76
C THR A 379 34.50 -16.14 -46.71
N GLN A 380 35.32 -16.03 -45.66
CA GLN A 380 36.31 -14.97 -45.55
C GLN A 380 37.38 -15.26 -46.63
N TYR A 381 37.27 -14.58 -47.76
CA TYR A 381 38.25 -14.71 -48.83
C TYR A 381 39.58 -14.16 -48.34
N LEU A 382 40.57 -15.05 -48.19
CA LEU A 382 41.96 -14.66 -48.10
C LEU A 382 42.32 -13.92 -49.40
N LEU A 383 42.89 -12.72 -49.28
CA LEU A 383 43.64 -12.15 -50.39
C LEU A 383 44.82 -13.09 -50.68
N THR A 384 45.15 -13.27 -51.96
CA THR A 384 46.13 -14.28 -52.42
C THR A 384 47.54 -14.08 -51.85
N ASP A 385 47.82 -12.94 -51.20
CA ASP A 385 49.09 -12.64 -50.53
C ASP A 385 49.15 -13.01 -49.04
N GLY A 386 48.06 -13.56 -48.48
CA GLY A 386 48.01 -14.02 -47.08
C GLY A 386 47.86 -12.91 -46.04
N THR A 387 47.58 -11.67 -46.44
CA THR A 387 47.22 -10.60 -45.49
C THR A 387 45.71 -10.44 -45.35
N ARG A 388 45.28 -9.89 -44.21
CA ARG A 388 43.86 -9.66 -43.89
C ARG A 388 43.43 -8.35 -44.57
N ALA A 389 42.27 -8.37 -45.23
CA ALA A 389 41.58 -7.15 -45.66
C ALA A 389 41.03 -6.38 -44.45
#